data_AF-A0A518FPS1-F1
#
_entry.id   AF-A0A518FPS1-F1
#
_cell.length_a   1.000
_cell.length_b   1.000
_cell.length_c   1.000
_cell.angle_alpha   90.00
_cell.angle_beta   90.00
_cell.angle_gamma   90.00
#
_symmetry.space_group_name_H-M   'P 1'
#
loop_
_entity.id
_entity.type
_entity.pdbx_description
1 polymer ?
#
loop_
_entity_poly.entity_id
_entity_poly.type
_entity_poly.pdbx_seq_one_letter_code
_entity_poly.pdbx_strand_id
1 'polypeptide(L)'
;MILMSRAEFGVVIGVILLLIALVLPAVQQAREAARQSTSKNNLRQIGLACANYHDAHKCLPPGGVIREDDVALHGWITMLNPFCDPSPYTNDMLSFQVPWDQEQNRVVLEQPRPMVKIPGIDSQFTSQAYSLTHYLGNPHLFYRNSNVTFKQMENGTANTWLAGKVAGNYQPWGYPFNWRPLGTKLCAGLDSYGHLPWRGGHLLFADGSVSFFSEQTSDVILEKFAAAPPVPTAEQRAVPDRQFVTEGIFWKKVPLQSNPQAKHIYYARVLRGKTAAPLKLEVFSNFNPEQIRDEEPVKGIFTMSFFLFSIDKTTDIPAALNTATLVEESSPQQFQANVKRLQAIQQELPRNDSRQ
;
A
#
# COMPACT_ATOMS: atom_id res chain seq x y z
N MET A 1 16.04 -9.92 -56.24
CA MET A 1 16.06 -9.31 -54.91
C MET A 1 16.79 -7.98 -55.05
N ILE A 2 16.07 -6.87 -55.20
CA ILE A 2 16.67 -5.55 -55.39
C ILE A 2 17.40 -5.21 -54.09
N LEU A 3 18.72 -5.03 -54.15
CA LEU A 3 19.54 -4.60 -53.03
C LEU A 3 19.22 -3.13 -52.75
N MET A 4 18.50 -2.86 -51.66
CA MET A 4 18.23 -1.51 -51.17
C MET A 4 19.57 -0.80 -50.87
N SER A 5 19.73 0.43 -51.37
CA SER A 5 21.00 1.16 -51.26
C SER A 5 21.26 1.61 -49.82
N ARG A 6 22.55 1.80 -49.47
CA ARG A 6 22.97 2.25 -48.12
C ARG A 6 22.33 3.58 -47.70
N ALA A 7 22.00 4.44 -48.66
CA ALA A 7 21.33 5.72 -48.43
C ALA A 7 19.84 5.56 -48.11
N GLU A 8 19.11 4.73 -48.87
CA GLU A 8 17.68 4.45 -48.63
C GLU A 8 17.45 3.83 -47.25
N PHE A 9 18.32 2.91 -46.83
CA PHE A 9 18.29 2.35 -45.48
C PHE A 9 18.50 3.41 -44.39
N GLY A 10 19.41 4.36 -44.62
CA GLY A 10 19.65 5.49 -43.71
C GLY A 10 18.43 6.41 -43.57
N VAL A 11 17.73 6.70 -44.67
CA VAL A 11 16.50 7.51 -44.65
C VAL A 11 15.41 6.82 -43.84
N VAL A 12 15.19 5.53 -44.05
CA VAL A 12 14.18 4.75 -43.32
C VAL A 12 14.44 4.78 -41.81
N ILE A 13 15.69 4.58 -41.39
CA ILE A 13 16.07 4.68 -39.96
C ILE A 13 15.84 6.10 -39.44
N GLY A 14 16.22 7.13 -40.21
CA GLY A 14 16.01 8.52 -39.82
C GLY A 14 14.55 8.85 -39.54
N VAL A 15 13.63 8.36 -40.38
CA VAL A 15 12.19 8.53 -40.16
C VAL A 15 11.72 7.78 -38.91
N ILE A 16 12.16 6.54 -38.69
CA ILE A 16 11.80 5.76 -37.49
C ILE A 16 12.27 6.46 -36.21
N LEU A 17 13.49 6.98 -36.17
CA LEU A 17 14.02 7.70 -35.01
C LEU A 17 13.24 8.98 -34.72
N LEU A 18 12.86 9.73 -35.76
CA LEU A 18 12.00 10.91 -35.62
C LEU A 18 10.63 10.55 -35.05
N LEU A 19 10.00 9.47 -35.56
CA LEU A 19 8.71 9.00 -35.05
C LEU A 19 8.80 8.58 -33.58
N ILE A 20 9.84 7.82 -33.19
CA ILE A 20 10.05 7.42 -31.79
C ILE A 20 10.26 8.64 -30.89
N ALA A 21 11.03 9.64 -31.34
CA ALA A 21 11.28 10.86 -30.59
C ALA A 21 9.99 11.65 -30.30
N LEU A 22 9.03 11.64 -31.22
CA LEU A 22 7.72 12.29 -31.03
C LEU A 22 6.77 11.45 -30.16
N VAL A 23 6.83 10.12 -30.24
CA VAL A 23 5.93 9.21 -29.51
C VAL A 23 6.30 9.05 -28.03
N LEU A 24 7.59 8.97 -27.71
CA LEU A 24 8.05 8.73 -26.33
C LEU A 24 7.52 9.74 -25.29
N PRO A 25 7.59 11.08 -25.50
CA PRO A 25 7.05 12.04 -24.54
C PRO A 25 5.52 11.92 -24.41
N ALA A 26 4.82 11.64 -25.50
CA ALA A 26 3.37 11.44 -25.48
C ALA A 26 2.97 10.21 -24.65
N VAL A 27 3.71 9.10 -24.77
CA VAL A 27 3.47 7.89 -23.97
C VAL A 27 3.70 8.14 -22.47
N GLN A 28 4.71 8.94 -22.11
CA GLN A 28 4.97 9.30 -20.71
C GLN A 28 3.84 10.15 -20.13
N GLN A 29 3.37 11.16 -20.87
CA GLN A 29 2.23 11.99 -20.45
C GLN A 29 0.96 11.15 -20.28
N ALA A 30 0.69 10.24 -21.21
CA ALA A 30 -0.47 9.34 -21.13
C ALA A 30 -0.39 8.41 -19.91
N ARG A 31 0.80 7.88 -19.60
CA ARG A 31 1.02 7.06 -18.38
C ARG A 31 0.76 7.87 -17.11
N GLU A 32 1.20 9.12 -17.07
CA GLU A 32 1.01 9.97 -15.89
C GLU A 32 -0.46 10.37 -15.71
N ALA A 33 -1.16 10.70 -16.80
CA ALA A 33 -2.60 10.93 -16.77
C ALA A 33 -3.38 9.68 -16.28
N ALA A 34 -2.95 8.48 -16.69
CA ALA A 34 -3.55 7.23 -16.21
C ALA A 34 -3.31 7.00 -14.70
N ARG A 35 -2.11 7.32 -14.18
CA ARG A 35 -1.81 7.26 -12.74
C ARG A 35 -2.67 8.25 -11.96
N GLN A 36 -2.83 9.46 -12.48
CA GLN A 36 -3.69 10.49 -11.90
C GLN A 36 -5.16 10.03 -11.88
N SER A 37 -5.66 9.46 -12.98
CA SER A 37 -7.02 8.91 -13.06
C SER A 37 -7.24 7.76 -12.07
N THR A 38 -6.27 6.85 -11.95
CA THR A 38 -6.31 5.75 -10.98
C THR A 38 -6.38 6.29 -9.55
N SER A 39 -5.54 7.27 -9.21
CA SER A 39 -5.57 7.90 -7.88
C SER A 39 -6.89 8.62 -7.60
N LYS A 40 -7.49 9.26 -8.61
CA LYS A 40 -8.81 9.89 -8.47
C LYS A 40 -9.88 8.84 -8.20
N ASN A 41 -9.82 7.70 -8.91
CA ASN A 41 -10.75 6.58 -8.71
C ASN A 41 -10.58 5.93 -7.33
N ASN A 42 -9.36 5.81 -6.83
CA ASN A 42 -9.07 5.33 -5.49
C ASN A 42 -9.72 6.19 -4.41
N LEU A 43 -9.60 7.52 -4.50
CA LEU A 43 -10.30 8.44 -3.60
C LEU A 43 -11.83 8.30 -3.70
N ARG A 44 -12.39 8.11 -4.90
CA ARG A 44 -13.85 7.85 -5.06
C ARG A 44 -14.29 6.56 -4.37
N GLN A 45 -13.50 5.50 -4.47
CA GLN A 45 -13.78 4.23 -3.78
C GLN A 45 -13.71 4.40 -2.25
N ILE A 46 -12.74 5.18 -1.75
CA ILE A 46 -12.66 5.55 -0.34
C ILE A 46 -13.91 6.35 0.08
N GLY A 47 -14.34 7.32 -0.72
CA GLY A 47 -15.56 8.10 -0.47
C GLY A 47 -16.82 7.25 -0.42
N LEU A 48 -16.96 6.31 -1.35
CA LEU A 48 -18.06 5.34 -1.34
C LEU A 48 -18.04 4.47 -0.09
N ALA A 49 -16.86 3.98 0.30
CA ALA A 49 -16.71 3.19 1.52
C ALA A 49 -17.06 3.99 2.79
N CYS A 50 -16.66 5.26 2.87
CA CYS A 50 -17.06 6.17 3.94
C CYS A 50 -18.58 6.37 4.00
N ALA A 51 -19.24 6.55 2.84
CA ALA A 51 -20.68 6.68 2.76
C ALA A 51 -21.40 5.41 3.23
N ASN A 52 -20.93 4.24 2.80
CA ASN A 52 -21.47 2.95 3.23
C ASN A 52 -21.24 2.69 4.73
N TYR A 53 -20.05 3.03 5.24
CA TYR A 53 -19.75 2.96 6.67
C TYR A 53 -20.70 3.86 7.46
N HIS A 54 -20.91 5.10 7.02
CA HIS A 54 -21.84 6.03 7.65
C HIS A 54 -23.29 5.55 7.59
N ASP A 55 -23.72 4.92 6.50
CA ASP A 55 -25.06 4.35 6.46
C ASP A 55 -25.24 3.22 7.49
N ALA A 56 -24.24 2.34 7.62
CA ALA A 56 -24.28 1.23 8.58
C ALA A 56 -24.14 1.68 10.05
N HIS A 57 -23.23 2.62 10.34
CA HIS A 57 -22.83 3.00 11.70
C HIS A 57 -23.36 4.37 12.16
N LYS A 58 -24.00 5.12 11.26
CA LYS A 58 -24.56 6.47 11.48
C LYS A 58 -23.52 7.56 11.83
N CYS A 59 -22.24 7.28 11.64
CA CYS A 59 -21.12 8.21 11.73
C CYS A 59 -20.01 7.80 10.74
N LEU A 60 -19.08 8.71 10.43
CA LEU A 60 -17.82 8.38 9.77
C LEU A 60 -16.98 7.44 10.65
N PRO A 61 -16.09 6.63 10.06
CA PRO A 61 -15.21 5.78 10.86
C PRO A 61 -14.31 6.64 11.75
N PRO A 62 -14.00 6.18 12.98
CA PRO A 62 -13.05 6.87 13.84
C PRO A 62 -11.71 6.97 13.13
N GLY A 63 -11.02 8.11 13.29
CA GLY A 63 -9.66 8.28 12.75
C GLY A 63 -8.74 7.16 13.20
N GLY A 64 -8.82 6.86 14.49
CA GLY A 64 -8.27 5.67 15.10
C GLY A 64 -9.09 5.29 16.32
N VAL A 65 -9.14 3.99 16.63
CA VAL A 65 -9.67 3.46 17.88
C VAL A 65 -8.50 3.32 18.86
N ILE A 66 -8.51 4.09 19.94
CA ILE A 66 -7.48 4.09 20.98
C ILE A 66 -8.15 3.81 22.32
N ARG A 67 -7.64 2.78 23.02
CA ARG A 67 -8.11 2.41 24.36
C ARG A 67 -7.67 3.46 25.40
N GLU A 68 -8.30 3.44 26.57
CA GLU A 68 -8.01 4.38 27.67
C GLU A 68 -6.57 4.34 28.17
N ASP A 69 -5.87 3.22 28.00
CA ASP A 69 -4.45 3.05 28.33
C ASP A 69 -3.50 3.39 27.17
N ASP A 70 -3.97 4.20 26.23
CA ASP A 70 -3.25 4.66 25.03
C ASP A 70 -2.83 3.56 24.04
N VAL A 71 -3.36 2.33 24.19
CA VAL A 71 -3.14 1.27 23.21
C VAL A 71 -3.97 1.54 21.95
N ALA A 72 -3.26 1.72 20.83
CA ALA A 72 -3.85 2.00 19.52
C ALA A 72 -4.31 0.70 18.85
N LEU A 73 -5.61 0.58 18.61
CA LEU A 73 -6.22 -0.59 17.98
C LEU A 73 -6.17 -0.49 16.47
N HIS A 74 -7.02 0.31 15.81
CA HIS A 74 -7.12 0.32 14.34
C HIS A 74 -7.42 1.71 13.79
N GLY A 75 -6.90 2.01 12.60
CA GLY A 75 -7.15 3.27 11.89
C GLY A 75 -8.38 3.26 10.99
N TRP A 76 -8.82 4.45 10.57
CA TRP A 76 -10.00 4.64 9.73
C TRP A 76 -9.97 3.82 8.43
N ILE A 77 -8.81 3.66 7.79
CA ILE A 77 -8.66 2.84 6.58
C ILE A 77 -8.96 1.36 6.87
N THR A 78 -8.51 0.84 8.03
CA THR A 78 -8.83 -0.53 8.46
C THR A 78 -10.32 -0.70 8.71
N MET A 79 -10.97 0.30 9.32
CA MET A 79 -12.42 0.30 9.57
C MET A 79 -13.24 0.33 8.28
N LEU A 80 -12.68 0.85 7.19
CA LEU A 80 -13.31 0.85 5.87
C LEU A 80 -13.14 -0.47 5.11
N ASN A 81 -12.23 -1.35 5.52
CA ASN A 81 -11.88 -2.55 4.75
C ASN A 81 -13.11 -3.41 4.37
N PRO A 82 -14.08 -3.71 5.27
CA PRO A 82 -15.29 -4.46 4.91
C PRO A 82 -16.17 -3.78 3.85
N PHE A 83 -16.08 -2.46 3.72
CA PHE A 83 -16.84 -1.66 2.76
C PHE A 83 -16.10 -1.44 1.43
N CYS A 84 -14.81 -1.77 1.38
CA CYS A 84 -13.96 -1.66 0.19
C CYS A 84 -13.73 -3.01 -0.48
N ASP A 85 -13.54 -4.05 0.32
CA ASP A 85 -13.27 -5.42 -0.12
C ASP A 85 -14.02 -6.40 0.81
N PRO A 86 -15.15 -6.98 0.35
CA PRO A 86 -15.91 -7.94 1.14
C PRO A 86 -15.23 -9.32 1.21
N SER A 87 -14.02 -9.48 0.65
CA SER A 87 -13.29 -10.75 0.68
C SER A 87 -13.10 -11.26 2.11
N PRO A 88 -13.49 -12.52 2.42
CA PRO A 88 -13.36 -13.11 3.74
C PRO A 88 -11.91 -13.12 4.22
N TYR A 89 -10.95 -13.21 3.29
CA TYR A 89 -9.51 -13.22 3.62
C TYR A 89 -9.07 -11.96 4.38
N THR A 90 -9.63 -10.79 4.06
CA THR A 90 -9.18 -9.54 4.68
C THR A 90 -9.93 -9.22 5.96
N ASN A 91 -11.22 -9.55 6.02
CA ASN A 91 -12.07 -9.23 7.17
C ASN A 91 -11.97 -10.28 8.29
N ASP A 92 -11.78 -11.56 7.96
CA ASP A 92 -11.72 -12.64 8.96
C ASP A 92 -10.32 -12.79 9.55
N MET A 93 -9.26 -12.40 8.83
CA MET A 93 -7.87 -12.48 9.31
C MET A 93 -7.43 -11.25 10.13
N LEU A 94 -8.15 -10.13 10.04
CA LEU A 94 -7.90 -8.96 10.88
C LEU A 94 -8.64 -9.08 12.21
N SER A 95 -7.89 -9.10 13.31
CA SER A 95 -8.47 -9.05 14.64
C SER A 95 -8.58 -7.59 15.11
N PHE A 96 -9.82 -7.10 15.18
CA PHE A 96 -10.14 -5.76 15.69
C PHE A 96 -9.97 -5.60 17.21
N GLN A 97 -9.81 -6.71 17.93
CA GLN A 97 -9.68 -6.71 19.40
C GLN A 97 -8.25 -6.53 19.91
N VAL A 98 -7.26 -6.68 19.04
CA VAL A 98 -5.85 -6.54 19.37
C VAL A 98 -5.25 -5.32 18.66
N PRO A 99 -4.15 -4.74 19.18
CA PRO A 99 -3.45 -3.63 18.52
C PRO A 99 -3.14 -3.90 17.04
N TRP A 100 -3.14 -2.85 16.22
CA TRP A 100 -2.90 -2.97 14.78
C TRP A 100 -1.57 -3.66 14.47
N ASP A 101 -0.52 -3.37 15.24
CA ASP A 101 0.84 -3.85 15.01
C ASP A 101 1.17 -5.19 15.68
N GLN A 102 0.18 -5.87 16.25
CA GLN A 102 0.33 -7.23 16.77
C GLN A 102 0.59 -8.23 15.64
N GLU A 103 1.36 -9.28 15.95
CA GLU A 103 1.78 -10.31 14.98
C GLU A 103 0.61 -10.91 14.18
N GLN A 104 -0.53 -11.14 14.85
CA GLN A 104 -1.75 -11.67 14.22
C GLN A 104 -2.25 -10.81 13.04
N ASN A 105 -2.13 -9.49 13.12
CA ASN A 105 -2.62 -8.57 12.10
C ASN A 105 -1.60 -8.31 10.98
N ARG A 106 -0.31 -8.62 11.21
CA ARG A 106 0.78 -8.32 10.28
C ARG A 106 0.57 -8.95 8.91
N VAL A 107 0.09 -10.19 8.86
CA VAL A 107 -0.15 -10.92 7.61
C VAL A 107 -1.05 -10.15 6.65
N VAL A 108 -1.99 -9.35 7.18
CA VAL A 108 -2.88 -8.51 6.38
C VAL A 108 -2.27 -7.13 6.13
N LEU A 109 -1.68 -6.51 7.16
CA LEU A 109 -1.12 -5.15 7.06
C LEU A 109 0.13 -5.03 6.17
N GLU A 110 0.87 -6.12 5.99
CA GLU A 110 2.03 -6.18 5.10
C GLU A 110 1.62 -6.33 3.62
N GLN A 111 0.36 -6.67 3.34
CA GLN A 111 -0.11 -6.81 1.96
C GLN A 111 -0.41 -5.44 1.33
N PRO A 112 0.08 -5.20 0.09
CA PRO A 112 -0.31 -4.02 -0.67
C PRO A 112 -1.82 -3.97 -0.91
N ARG A 113 -2.40 -2.81 -0.63
CA ARG A 113 -3.80 -2.49 -0.92
C ARG A 113 -3.85 -1.50 -2.10
N PRO A 114 -4.21 -1.93 -3.32
CA PRO A 114 -4.23 -1.06 -4.49
C PRO A 114 -5.08 0.20 -4.33
N MET A 115 -6.20 0.12 -3.58
CA MET A 115 -7.11 1.24 -3.32
C MET A 115 -6.44 2.39 -2.57
N VAL A 116 -5.48 2.13 -1.66
CA VAL A 116 -4.81 3.18 -0.89
C VAL A 116 -3.42 3.52 -1.43
N LYS A 117 -3.11 3.03 -2.63
CA LYS A 117 -1.84 3.22 -3.30
C LYS A 117 -2.00 4.00 -4.61
N ILE A 118 -0.90 4.54 -5.06
CA ILE A 118 -0.79 5.31 -6.29
C ILE A 118 0.25 4.60 -7.13
N PRO A 119 -0.10 4.12 -8.33
CA PRO A 119 0.86 3.44 -9.18
C PRO A 119 2.03 4.38 -9.52
N GLY A 120 3.25 3.86 -9.47
CA GLY A 120 4.46 4.60 -9.84
C GLY A 120 5.16 5.35 -8.69
N ILE A 121 4.71 5.21 -7.44
CA ILE A 121 5.46 5.66 -6.26
C ILE A 121 6.35 4.51 -5.77
N ASP A 122 7.65 4.73 -5.60
CA ASP A 122 8.59 3.66 -5.24
C ASP A 122 8.50 3.24 -3.76
N SER A 123 8.14 4.16 -2.86
CA SER A 123 7.94 3.85 -1.44
C SER A 123 6.66 3.04 -1.26
N GLN A 124 6.80 1.74 -1.03
CA GLN A 124 5.67 0.81 -0.96
C GLN A 124 5.50 0.15 0.42
N PHE A 125 6.57 0.10 1.22
CA PHE A 125 6.62 -0.59 2.50
C PHE A 125 7.48 0.19 3.51
N THR A 126 7.24 -0.07 4.79
CA THR A 126 8.15 0.33 5.87
C THR A 126 9.30 -0.68 6.01
N SER A 127 10.37 -0.29 6.70
CA SER A 127 11.45 -1.21 7.12
C SER A 127 10.93 -2.40 7.95
N GLN A 128 9.77 -2.23 8.60
CA GLN A 128 9.04 -3.26 9.33
C GLN A 128 8.02 -3.99 8.43
N ALA A 129 8.20 -4.04 7.11
CA ALA A 129 7.34 -4.73 6.13
C ALA A 129 5.90 -4.21 5.95
N TYR A 130 5.37 -3.35 6.83
CA TYR A 130 4.01 -2.83 6.69
C TYR A 130 3.81 -2.11 5.36
N SER A 131 2.67 -2.37 4.69
CA SER A 131 2.35 -1.68 3.45
C SER A 131 1.84 -0.27 3.70
N LEU A 132 2.21 0.65 2.82
CA LEU A 132 1.94 2.08 2.99
C LEU A 132 0.60 2.51 2.38
N THR A 133 0.04 3.60 2.90
CA THR A 133 -1.00 4.41 2.25
C THR A 133 -0.38 5.68 1.65
N HIS A 134 -0.92 6.15 0.52
CA HIS A 134 -0.60 7.45 -0.07
C HIS A 134 -1.72 8.49 0.16
N TYR A 135 -2.72 8.15 0.98
CA TYR A 135 -3.82 9.03 1.36
C TYR A 135 -3.92 9.11 2.87
N LEU A 136 -4.09 10.31 3.40
CA LEU A 136 -4.34 10.55 4.83
C LEU A 136 -5.60 11.40 5.03
N GLY A 137 -6.24 11.17 6.18
CA GLY A 137 -7.52 11.78 6.53
C GLY A 137 -7.40 13.21 7.06
N ASN A 138 -8.53 13.91 7.03
CA ASN A 138 -8.74 15.19 7.67
C ASN A 138 -8.77 15.03 9.20
N PRO A 139 -7.90 15.72 9.96
CA PRO A 139 -7.87 15.63 11.41
C PRO A 139 -9.14 16.19 12.09
N HIS A 140 -10.00 16.90 11.36
CA HIS A 140 -11.30 17.36 11.89
C HIS A 140 -12.36 16.26 11.90
N LEU A 141 -12.18 15.22 11.09
CA LEU A 141 -13.15 14.14 10.90
C LEU A 141 -12.61 12.79 11.37
N PHE A 142 -11.34 12.53 11.07
CA PHE A 142 -10.60 11.31 11.37
C PHE A 142 -9.58 11.60 12.47
N TYR A 143 -10.06 11.90 13.69
CA TYR A 143 -9.22 12.03 14.87
C TYR A 143 -9.41 10.85 15.83
N ARG A 144 -8.65 10.84 16.93
CA ARG A 144 -8.73 9.81 17.97
C ARG A 144 -10.16 9.61 18.47
N ASN A 145 -10.67 8.38 18.35
CA ASN A 145 -12.01 7.97 18.80
C ASN A 145 -13.16 8.84 18.24
N SER A 146 -12.98 9.42 17.05
CA SER A 146 -14.00 10.28 16.46
C SER A 146 -15.30 9.54 16.10
N ASN A 147 -16.42 10.25 16.17
CA ASN A 147 -17.76 9.75 15.80
C ASN A 147 -18.52 10.80 14.97
N VAL A 148 -17.81 11.49 14.08
CA VAL A 148 -18.34 12.62 13.31
C VAL A 148 -19.46 12.17 12.37
N THR A 149 -20.55 12.93 12.29
CA THR A 149 -21.68 12.67 11.38
C THR A 149 -21.77 13.76 10.32
N PHE A 150 -22.40 13.49 9.17
CA PHE A 150 -22.60 14.51 8.14
C PHE A 150 -23.39 15.74 8.62
N LYS A 151 -24.22 15.59 9.67
CA LYS A 151 -24.97 16.71 10.26
C LYS A 151 -24.09 17.75 10.95
N GLN A 152 -22.89 17.36 11.39
CA GLN A 152 -21.94 18.25 12.07
C GLN A 152 -21.15 19.12 11.07
N MET A 153 -21.30 18.88 9.77
CA MET A 153 -20.62 19.63 8.71
C MET A 153 -21.41 20.88 8.36
N GLU A 154 -21.27 21.94 9.15
CA GLU A 154 -22.07 23.17 9.02
C GLU A 154 -21.90 23.86 7.66
N ASN A 155 -20.72 23.74 7.05
CA ASN A 155 -20.44 24.27 5.71
C ASN A 155 -21.00 23.38 4.58
N GLY A 156 -21.66 22.26 4.93
CA GLY A 156 -22.14 21.24 3.99
C GLY A 156 -21.06 20.22 3.61
N THR A 157 -21.51 19.04 3.17
CA THR A 157 -20.64 17.92 2.80
C THR A 157 -19.77 18.22 1.58
N ALA A 158 -20.24 19.04 0.64
CA ALA A 158 -19.50 19.47 -0.55
C ALA A 158 -18.34 20.44 -0.26
N ASN A 159 -18.32 21.09 0.91
CA ASN A 159 -17.25 22.00 1.33
C ASN A 159 -16.37 21.41 2.45
N THR A 160 -16.58 20.14 2.78
CA THR A 160 -15.87 19.45 3.86
C THR A 160 -15.05 18.31 3.26
N TRP A 161 -13.73 18.44 3.28
CA TRP A 161 -12.84 17.40 2.74
C TRP A 161 -12.66 16.24 3.73
N LEU A 162 -12.64 15.01 3.22
CA LEU A 162 -12.42 13.78 3.98
C LEU A 162 -10.94 13.39 4.02
N ALA A 163 -10.33 13.23 2.85
CA ALA A 163 -8.99 12.70 2.71
C ALA A 163 -8.32 13.28 1.46
N GLY A 164 -7.00 13.23 1.43
CA GLY A 164 -6.24 13.71 0.31
C GLY A 164 -4.98 12.90 0.07
N LYS A 165 -4.42 13.04 -1.13
CA LYS A 165 -3.10 12.48 -1.44
C LYS A 165 -2.02 13.21 -0.66
N VAL A 166 -1.08 12.48 -0.06
CA VAL A 166 0.09 13.07 0.61
C VAL A 166 1.35 13.01 -0.25
N ALA A 167 2.23 14.00 -0.06
CA ALA A 167 3.45 14.15 -0.84
C ALA A 167 4.59 13.22 -0.37
N GLY A 168 4.56 12.81 0.90
CA GLY A 168 5.59 11.97 1.52
C GLY A 168 5.26 11.64 2.97
N ASN A 169 6.29 11.24 3.73
CA ASN A 169 6.16 10.74 5.10
C ASN A 169 5.00 9.74 5.20
N TYR A 170 5.00 8.78 4.28
CA TYR A 170 3.94 7.79 4.15
C TYR A 170 3.87 6.94 5.41
N GLN A 171 2.65 6.55 5.77
CA GLN A 171 2.37 5.77 6.96
C GLN A 171 1.82 4.39 6.55
N PRO A 172 1.97 3.34 7.38
CA PRO A 172 1.27 2.09 7.20
C PRO A 172 -0.23 2.33 7.03
N TRP A 173 -0.89 1.68 6.09
CA TRP A 173 -2.33 1.91 5.90
C TRP A 173 -3.16 1.55 7.13
N GLY A 174 -2.70 0.58 7.94
CA GLY A 174 -3.34 0.20 9.20
C GLY A 174 -3.00 1.08 10.41
N TYR A 175 -2.10 2.06 10.26
CA TYR A 175 -1.66 2.90 11.37
C TYR A 175 -2.83 3.76 11.91
N PRO A 176 -3.12 3.71 13.23
CA PRO A 176 -4.29 4.39 13.80
C PRO A 176 -4.21 5.92 13.86
N PHE A 177 -3.13 6.55 13.39
CA PHE A 177 -2.95 8.01 13.37
C PHE A 177 -2.76 8.55 11.94
N ASN A 178 -3.45 7.94 10.97
CA ASN A 178 -3.36 8.24 9.54
C ASN A 178 -4.10 9.52 9.11
N TRP A 179 -3.81 10.63 9.78
CA TRP A 179 -4.30 11.97 9.45
C TRP A 179 -3.21 13.01 9.63
N ARG A 180 -3.35 14.16 8.95
CA ARG A 180 -2.52 15.34 9.20
C ARG A 180 -3.21 16.62 8.74
N PRO A 181 -2.85 17.81 9.27
CA PRO A 181 -3.41 19.07 8.81
C PRO A 181 -3.20 19.29 7.30
N LEU A 182 -4.18 19.90 6.62
CA LEU A 182 -4.08 20.22 5.19
C LEU A 182 -2.92 21.20 4.90
N GLY A 183 -2.66 22.11 5.84
CA GLY A 183 -1.72 23.21 5.67
C GLY A 183 -2.26 24.32 4.76
N THR A 184 -1.41 25.31 4.48
CA THR A 184 -1.75 26.47 3.64
C THR A 184 -1.22 26.35 2.21
N LYS A 185 -0.51 25.26 1.89
CA LYS A 185 0.08 25.02 0.57
C LYS A 185 0.21 23.54 0.26
N LEU A 186 -0.14 23.16 -0.97
CA LEU A 186 0.09 21.81 -1.49
C LEU A 186 1.51 21.69 -2.07
N CYS A 187 2.06 20.47 -2.05
CA CYS A 187 3.40 20.17 -2.56
C CYS A 187 4.53 20.98 -1.88
N ALA A 188 4.34 21.38 -0.62
CA ALA A 188 5.28 22.22 0.15
C ALA A 188 6.37 21.44 0.92
N GLY A 189 6.42 20.12 0.75
CA GLY A 189 7.35 19.23 1.47
C GLY A 189 6.72 17.86 1.74
N LEU A 190 7.46 16.96 2.38
CA LEU A 190 7.01 15.59 2.64
C LEU A 190 5.79 15.53 3.57
N ASP A 191 5.62 16.52 4.45
CA ASP A 191 4.46 16.60 5.34
C ASP A 191 3.20 17.16 4.67
N SER A 192 3.30 17.74 3.47
CA SER A 192 2.16 18.35 2.79
C SER A 192 1.28 17.35 2.05
N TYR A 193 0.07 17.79 1.70
CA TYR A 193 -0.75 17.13 0.69
C TYR A 193 -0.28 17.49 -0.72
N GLY A 194 -0.45 16.59 -1.68
CA GLY A 194 -0.14 16.81 -3.09
C GLY A 194 0.79 15.78 -3.72
N HIS A 195 1.15 16.02 -4.97
CA HIS A 195 2.14 15.27 -5.73
C HIS A 195 2.97 16.21 -6.59
N LEU A 196 4.27 16.21 -6.38
CA LEU A 196 5.19 17.07 -7.14
C LEU A 196 5.08 16.84 -8.66
N PRO A 197 5.09 15.59 -9.19
CA PRO A 197 4.89 15.35 -10.62
C PRO A 197 3.57 15.91 -11.21
N TRP A 198 2.53 16.06 -10.39
CA TRP A 198 1.24 16.63 -10.84
C TRP A 198 1.12 18.12 -10.54
N ARG A 199 2.07 18.72 -9.83
CA ARG A 199 2.01 20.11 -9.36
C ARG A 199 0.71 20.43 -8.63
N GLY A 200 0.25 19.48 -7.81
CA GLY A 200 -1.04 19.57 -7.11
C GLY A 200 -1.49 18.22 -6.56
N GLY A 201 -2.71 18.17 -6.04
CA GLY A 201 -3.29 17.00 -5.39
C GLY A 201 -4.80 16.93 -5.54
N HIS A 202 -5.33 15.72 -5.38
CA HIS A 202 -6.77 15.53 -5.25
C HIS A 202 -7.16 15.51 -3.79
N LEU A 203 -8.28 16.18 -3.49
CA LEU A 203 -9.00 16.06 -2.23
C LEU A 203 -10.35 15.38 -2.49
N LEU A 204 -10.70 14.44 -1.62
CA LEU A 204 -12.01 13.82 -1.52
C LEU A 204 -12.87 14.66 -0.59
N PHE A 205 -14.12 14.93 -0.98
CA PHE A 205 -15.11 15.63 -0.15
C PHE A 205 -16.14 14.66 0.44
N ALA A 206 -16.84 15.11 1.48
CA ALA A 206 -17.79 14.29 2.22
C ALA A 206 -19.04 13.94 1.41
N ASP A 207 -19.31 14.65 0.32
CA ASP A 207 -20.33 14.30 -0.67
C ASP A 207 -19.88 13.22 -1.68
N GLY A 208 -18.63 12.75 -1.56
CA GLY A 208 -18.02 11.76 -2.46
C GLY A 208 -17.36 12.35 -3.70
N SER A 209 -17.45 13.67 -3.92
CA SER A 209 -16.77 14.33 -5.03
C SER A 209 -15.26 14.36 -4.83
N VAL A 210 -14.51 14.34 -5.93
CA VAL A 210 -13.03 14.38 -5.91
C VAL A 210 -12.56 15.48 -6.85
N SER A 211 -11.92 16.50 -6.26
CA SER A 211 -11.50 17.71 -6.97
C SER A 211 -9.98 17.86 -6.92
N PHE A 212 -9.41 18.36 -8.02
CA PHE A 212 -7.98 18.63 -8.12
C PHE A 212 -7.69 20.08 -7.72
N PHE A 213 -6.65 20.26 -6.90
CA PHE A 213 -6.13 21.55 -6.48
C PHE A 213 -4.67 21.64 -6.89
N SER A 214 -4.28 22.72 -7.55
CA SER A 214 -2.89 22.94 -7.94
C SER A 214 -2.06 23.44 -6.77
N GLU A 215 -0.74 23.34 -6.87
CA GLU A 215 0.21 23.96 -5.94
C GLU A 215 0.12 25.50 -5.89
N GLN A 216 -0.61 26.10 -6.83
CA GLN A 216 -0.90 27.53 -6.92
C GLN A 216 -2.26 27.93 -6.33
N THR A 217 -3.01 26.97 -5.77
CA THR A 217 -4.25 27.26 -5.05
C THR A 217 -3.95 28.27 -3.92
N SER A 218 -4.80 29.29 -3.80
CA SER A 218 -4.64 30.31 -2.74
C SER A 218 -4.70 29.66 -1.35
N ASP A 219 -3.79 30.10 -0.49
CA ASP A 219 -3.77 29.86 0.94
C ASP A 219 -5.14 30.09 1.59
N VAL A 220 -5.84 31.18 1.28
CA VAL A 220 -7.18 31.49 1.81
C VAL A 220 -8.19 30.36 1.54
N ILE A 221 -8.10 29.69 0.40
CA ILE A 221 -8.98 28.55 0.06
C ILE A 221 -8.62 27.34 0.92
N LEU A 222 -7.32 27.03 1.04
CA LEU A 222 -6.85 25.89 1.82
C LEU A 222 -7.08 26.09 3.33
N GLU A 223 -6.93 27.31 3.84
CA GLU A 223 -7.26 27.70 5.21
C GLU A 223 -8.75 27.51 5.50
N LYS A 224 -9.64 27.90 4.57
CA LYS A 224 -11.08 27.66 4.71
C LYS A 224 -11.40 26.17 4.82
N PHE A 225 -10.76 25.32 4.02
CA PHE A 225 -10.95 23.87 4.12
C PHE A 225 -10.31 23.27 5.37
N ALA A 226 -9.15 23.77 5.80
CA ALA A 226 -8.47 23.31 7.00
C ALA A 226 -9.24 23.68 8.28
N ALA A 227 -9.96 24.80 8.28
CA ALA A 227 -10.75 25.29 9.40
C ALA A 227 -12.22 24.83 9.39
N ALA A 228 -12.65 24.05 8.38
CA ALA A 228 -14.05 23.65 8.24
C ALA A 228 -14.54 22.83 9.46
N PRO A 229 -15.76 23.11 9.98
CA PRO A 229 -16.32 22.37 11.10
C PRO A 229 -16.74 20.93 10.70
N PRO A 230 -16.81 20.00 11.68
CA PRO A 230 -16.58 20.21 13.12
C PRO A 230 -15.10 20.40 13.46
N VAL A 231 -14.81 21.15 14.53
CA VAL A 231 -13.43 21.40 14.98
C VAL A 231 -13.17 20.66 16.30
N PRO A 232 -12.39 19.58 16.31
CA PRO A 232 -12.04 18.86 17.52
C PRO A 232 -10.96 19.59 18.33
N THR A 233 -10.78 19.17 19.59
CA THR A 233 -9.74 19.68 20.49
C THR A 233 -8.33 19.38 19.96
N ALA A 234 -7.31 20.05 20.53
CA ALA A 234 -5.92 19.82 20.14
C ALA A 234 -5.47 18.40 20.53
N GLU A 235 -5.90 17.94 21.70
CA GLU A 235 -5.62 16.63 22.27
C GLU A 235 -6.19 15.51 21.40
N GLN A 236 -7.41 15.68 20.89
CA GLN A 236 -8.04 14.72 19.97
C GLN A 236 -7.27 14.57 18.65
N ARG A 237 -6.71 15.68 18.13
CA ARG A 237 -5.96 15.70 16.87
C ARG A 237 -4.50 15.31 17.02
N ALA A 238 -3.98 15.25 18.24
CA ALA A 238 -2.59 14.93 18.51
C ALA A 238 -2.23 13.56 17.92
N VAL A 239 -1.08 13.51 17.26
CA VAL A 239 -0.48 12.29 16.71
C VAL A 239 0.83 12.00 17.43
N PRO A 240 1.20 10.73 17.65
CA PRO A 240 2.50 10.39 18.18
C PRO A 240 3.62 10.91 17.27
N ASP A 241 4.74 11.34 17.86
CA ASP A 241 5.96 11.65 17.12
C ASP A 241 6.63 10.34 16.65
N ARG A 242 6.07 9.77 15.58
CA ARG A 242 6.50 8.50 14.99
C ARG A 242 6.65 8.67 13.48
N GLN A 243 7.89 8.51 13.00
CA GLN A 243 8.19 8.44 11.59
C GLN A 243 8.52 7.01 11.16
N PHE A 244 8.11 6.65 9.95
CA PHE A 244 8.37 5.33 9.38
C PHE A 244 9.48 5.43 8.33
N VAL A 245 10.45 4.52 8.38
CA VAL A 245 11.49 4.42 7.37
C VAL A 245 10.91 3.73 6.13
N THR A 246 10.77 4.48 5.03
CA THR A 246 10.14 4.00 3.79
C THR A 246 11.04 4.02 2.56
N GLU A 247 12.17 4.72 2.62
CA GLU A 247 13.04 4.90 1.46
C GLU A 247 13.78 3.62 1.06
N GLY A 248 13.71 3.27 -0.23
CA GLY A 248 14.46 2.15 -0.79
C GLY A 248 14.08 0.79 -0.20
N ILE A 249 12.88 0.68 0.39
CA ILE A 249 12.38 -0.59 0.93
C ILE A 249 11.62 -1.34 -0.17
N PHE A 250 12.04 -2.58 -0.43
CA PHE A 250 11.40 -3.43 -1.43
C PHE A 250 11.48 -4.91 -1.08
N TRP A 251 10.51 -5.68 -1.57
CA TRP A 251 10.52 -7.14 -1.51
C TRP A 251 11.21 -7.72 -2.73
N LYS A 252 12.21 -8.59 -2.50
CA LYS A 252 12.82 -9.42 -3.53
C LYS A 252 12.28 -10.84 -3.44
N LYS A 253 11.67 -11.34 -4.51
CA LYS A 253 11.21 -12.74 -4.61
C LYS A 253 12.40 -13.66 -4.88
N VAL A 254 12.46 -14.78 -4.16
CA VAL A 254 13.46 -15.84 -4.28
C VAL A 254 12.71 -17.15 -4.56
N PRO A 255 12.71 -17.67 -5.79
CA PRO A 255 12.05 -18.94 -6.08
C PRO A 255 12.74 -20.07 -5.33
N LEU A 256 11.94 -20.95 -4.72
CA LEU A 256 12.41 -22.16 -4.04
C LEU A 256 12.05 -23.42 -4.84
N GLN A 257 11.11 -23.33 -5.79
CA GLN A 257 10.73 -24.45 -6.63
C GLN A 257 11.03 -24.18 -8.09
N SER A 258 11.34 -25.25 -8.83
CA SER A 258 11.65 -25.21 -10.26
C SER A 258 10.94 -26.29 -11.07
N ASN A 259 10.12 -27.14 -10.44
CA ASN A 259 9.29 -28.11 -11.14
C ASN A 259 8.04 -27.39 -11.70
N PRO A 260 7.90 -27.23 -13.04
CA PRO A 260 6.74 -26.57 -13.63
C PRO A 260 5.45 -27.39 -13.51
N GLN A 261 5.56 -28.70 -13.24
CA GLN A 261 4.41 -29.60 -13.07
C GLN A 261 3.96 -29.76 -11.62
N ALA A 262 4.60 -29.06 -10.67
CA ALA A 262 4.21 -29.14 -9.28
C ALA A 262 2.86 -28.45 -9.03
N LYS A 263 2.06 -28.98 -8.10
CA LYS A 263 0.76 -28.42 -7.75
C LYS A 263 0.90 -27.06 -7.05
N HIS A 264 1.97 -26.87 -6.28
CA HIS A 264 2.26 -25.61 -5.64
C HIS A 264 3.49 -24.93 -6.28
N ILE A 265 3.68 -23.64 -5.97
CA ILE A 265 4.85 -22.84 -6.30
C ILE A 265 5.36 -22.24 -4.99
N TYR A 266 6.54 -22.68 -4.53
CA TYR A 266 7.17 -22.13 -3.34
C TYR A 266 8.18 -21.02 -3.66
N TYR A 267 8.19 -19.99 -2.82
CA TYR A 267 9.17 -18.93 -2.87
C TYR A 267 9.38 -18.29 -1.50
N ALA A 268 10.55 -17.72 -1.30
CA ALA A 268 10.81 -16.79 -0.22
C ALA A 268 10.66 -15.35 -0.70
N ARG A 269 10.29 -14.45 0.21
CA ARG A 269 10.40 -13.00 0.03
C ARG A 269 11.44 -12.47 0.98
N VAL A 270 12.33 -11.63 0.47
CA VAL A 270 13.37 -10.94 1.25
C VAL A 270 13.06 -9.46 1.24
N LEU A 271 12.72 -8.88 2.39
CA LEU A 271 12.60 -7.44 2.52
C LEU A 271 14.01 -6.86 2.59
N ARG A 272 14.33 -5.88 1.75
CA ARG A 272 15.63 -5.20 1.76
C ARG A 272 15.43 -3.71 1.86
N GLY A 273 16.37 -3.04 2.52
CA GLY A 273 16.46 -1.59 2.53
C GLY A 273 17.47 -1.05 1.51
N LYS A 274 17.74 0.27 1.60
CA LYS A 274 18.63 1.01 0.69
C LYS A 274 20.06 0.46 0.62
N THR A 275 20.59 -0.10 1.72
CA THR A 275 21.92 -0.72 1.78
C THR A 275 21.95 -2.16 1.26
N ALA A 276 20.84 -2.63 0.68
CA ALA A 276 20.59 -4.00 0.23
C ALA A 276 20.61 -5.07 1.33
N ALA A 277 20.98 -4.80 2.58
CA ALA A 277 20.92 -5.80 3.66
C ALA A 277 19.47 -6.32 3.87
N PRO A 278 19.28 -7.63 4.14
CA PRO A 278 17.96 -8.19 4.38
C PRO A 278 17.44 -7.77 5.76
N LEU A 279 16.19 -7.33 5.80
CA LEU A 279 15.48 -6.88 7.00
C LEU A 279 14.49 -7.94 7.51
N LYS A 280 13.85 -8.66 6.59
CA LYS A 280 12.86 -9.72 6.87
C LYS A 280 12.99 -10.82 5.83
N LEU A 281 12.80 -12.07 6.24
CA LEU A 281 12.79 -13.23 5.36
C LEU A 281 11.56 -14.08 5.68
N GLU A 282 10.76 -14.38 4.67
CA GLU A 282 9.51 -15.12 4.82
C GLU A 282 9.34 -16.13 3.69
N VAL A 283 8.68 -17.24 3.96
CA VAL A 283 8.44 -18.32 3.00
C VAL A 283 6.94 -18.46 2.73
N PHE A 284 6.60 -18.59 1.45
CA PHE A 284 5.23 -18.68 0.95
C PHE A 284 5.08 -19.84 -0.04
N SER A 285 3.84 -20.28 -0.21
CA SER A 285 3.41 -21.13 -1.32
C SER A 285 2.21 -20.51 -2.05
N ASN A 286 2.12 -20.75 -3.34
CA ASN A 286 0.93 -20.45 -4.15
C ASN A 286 0.48 -21.73 -4.85
N PHE A 287 -0.77 -21.76 -5.29
CA PHE A 287 -1.20 -22.75 -6.26
C PHE A 287 -0.56 -22.52 -7.63
N ASN A 288 -0.20 -23.59 -8.33
CA ASN A 288 0.28 -23.51 -9.70
C ASN A 288 -0.92 -23.40 -10.66
N PRO A 289 -1.13 -22.23 -11.30
CA PRO A 289 -2.29 -22.02 -12.17
C PRO A 289 -2.27 -22.92 -13.42
N GLU A 290 -1.10 -23.42 -13.83
CA GLU A 290 -0.99 -24.33 -14.98
C GLU A 290 -1.54 -25.73 -14.69
N GLN A 291 -1.61 -26.12 -13.41
CA GLN A 291 -1.99 -27.47 -12.99
C GLN A 291 -3.44 -27.60 -12.50
N ILE A 292 -4.20 -26.50 -12.44
CA ILE A 292 -5.55 -26.44 -11.84
C ILE A 292 -6.61 -26.07 -12.91
N ARG A 293 -6.26 -26.18 -14.20
CA ARG A 293 -7.13 -25.77 -15.33
C ARG A 293 -8.47 -26.50 -15.43
N ASP A 294 -8.64 -27.65 -14.78
CA ASP A 294 -9.80 -28.53 -14.93
C ASP A 294 -10.90 -28.36 -13.87
N GLU A 295 -10.70 -27.51 -12.85
CA GLU A 295 -11.74 -27.18 -11.86
C GLU A 295 -12.36 -25.81 -12.20
N GLU A 296 -13.69 -25.66 -12.07
CA GLU A 296 -14.40 -24.41 -12.39
C GLU A 296 -13.67 -23.18 -11.82
N PRO A 297 -13.50 -22.10 -12.61
CA PRO A 297 -12.66 -20.98 -12.22
C PRO A 297 -13.30 -20.22 -11.05
N VAL A 298 -12.90 -20.56 -9.83
CA VAL A 298 -13.18 -19.72 -8.67
C VAL A 298 -12.31 -18.48 -8.82
N LYS A 299 -12.90 -17.43 -9.43
CA LYS A 299 -12.30 -16.09 -9.54
C LYS A 299 -11.77 -15.67 -8.16
N GLY A 300 -10.44 -15.62 -8.00
CA GLY A 300 -9.78 -15.09 -6.81
C GLY A 300 -8.81 -16.03 -6.07
N ILE A 301 -8.92 -17.36 -6.23
CA ILE A 301 -8.07 -18.32 -5.49
C ILE A 301 -6.64 -18.40 -6.08
N PHE A 302 -6.50 -18.29 -7.41
CA PHE A 302 -5.23 -18.52 -8.13
C PHE A 302 -4.10 -17.53 -7.81
N THR A 303 -4.41 -16.40 -7.20
CA THR A 303 -3.41 -15.37 -6.84
C THR A 303 -3.07 -15.34 -5.34
N MET A 304 -3.71 -16.19 -4.53
CA MET A 304 -3.44 -16.22 -3.09
C MET A 304 -2.07 -16.82 -2.79
N SER A 305 -1.32 -16.09 -1.97
CA SER A 305 -0.05 -16.53 -1.42
C SER A 305 -0.24 -16.93 0.02
N PHE A 306 -0.03 -18.21 0.31
CA PHE A 306 -0.13 -18.78 1.64
C PHE A 306 1.19 -18.58 2.38
N PHE A 307 1.14 -17.82 3.46
CA PHE A 307 2.27 -17.68 4.38
C PHE A 307 2.55 -19.03 5.04
N LEU A 308 3.80 -19.47 5.02
CA LEU A 308 4.21 -20.70 5.70
C LEU A 308 4.88 -20.37 7.03
N PHE A 309 5.97 -19.60 7.00
CA PHE A 309 6.71 -19.19 8.18
C PHE A 309 7.70 -18.04 7.89
N SER A 310 8.13 -17.37 8.96
CA SER A 310 9.22 -16.38 8.94
C SER A 310 10.55 -17.05 9.31
N ILE A 311 11.64 -16.57 8.73
CA ILE A 311 13.00 -16.99 9.07
C ILE A 311 13.70 -15.84 9.79
N ASP A 312 14.10 -16.10 11.02
CA ASP A 312 14.99 -15.25 11.82
C ASP A 312 16.39 -15.89 11.96
N LYS A 313 17.31 -15.26 12.70
CA LYS A 313 18.67 -15.79 12.92
C LYS A 313 18.74 -17.15 13.61
N THR A 314 17.69 -17.54 14.32
CA THR A 314 17.65 -18.74 15.15
C THR A 314 16.87 -19.89 14.51
N THR A 315 16.17 -19.61 13.41
CA THR A 315 15.33 -20.60 12.72
C THR A 315 16.16 -21.75 12.17
N ASP A 316 15.81 -22.99 12.53
CA ASP A 316 16.33 -24.19 11.87
C ASP A 316 15.67 -24.35 10.49
N ILE A 317 16.34 -23.82 9.46
CA ILE A 317 15.81 -23.79 8.08
C ILE A 317 15.57 -25.21 7.52
N PRO A 318 16.49 -26.17 7.64
CA PRO A 318 16.21 -27.56 7.26
C PRO A 318 14.94 -28.11 7.90
N ALA A 319 14.77 -27.95 9.21
CA ALA A 319 13.59 -28.44 9.92
C ALA A 319 12.31 -27.72 9.47
N ALA A 320 12.34 -26.39 9.36
CA ALA A 320 11.19 -25.58 8.97
C ALA A 320 10.72 -25.85 7.53
N LEU A 321 11.66 -26.02 6.59
CA LEU A 321 11.31 -26.40 5.21
C LEU A 321 10.82 -27.85 5.13
N ASN A 322 11.24 -28.73 6.03
CA ASN A 322 10.81 -30.12 6.05
C ASN A 322 9.36 -30.30 6.52
N THR A 323 8.87 -29.41 7.38
CA THR A 323 7.44 -29.35 7.77
C THR A 323 6.55 -28.75 6.67
N ALA A 324 7.13 -28.12 5.65
CA ALA A 324 6.39 -27.66 4.50
C ALA A 324 6.27 -28.77 3.45
N THR A 325 5.15 -28.79 2.73
CA THR A 325 4.90 -29.63 1.54
C THR A 325 5.91 -29.42 0.39
N LEU A 326 6.86 -28.50 0.55
CA LEU A 326 7.97 -28.27 -0.37
C LEU A 326 8.85 -29.53 -0.56
N VAL A 327 9.05 -30.37 0.45
CA VAL A 327 9.90 -31.57 0.32
C VAL A 327 9.30 -32.58 -0.65
N GLU A 328 7.98 -32.76 -0.61
CA GLU A 328 7.27 -33.70 -1.48
C GLU A 328 7.34 -33.27 -2.96
N GLU A 329 7.44 -31.97 -3.21
CA GLU A 329 7.41 -31.39 -4.55
C GLU A 329 8.77 -30.84 -5.04
N SER A 330 9.88 -31.17 -4.36
CA SER A 330 11.23 -30.78 -4.76
C SER A 330 12.21 -31.96 -4.77
N SER A 331 13.22 -31.92 -5.65
CA SER A 331 14.28 -32.94 -5.64
C SER A 331 15.19 -32.75 -4.43
N PRO A 332 15.86 -33.81 -3.91
CA PRO A 332 16.78 -33.67 -2.78
C PRO A 332 17.90 -32.63 -3.02
N GLN A 333 18.37 -32.54 -4.27
CA GLN A 333 19.38 -31.55 -4.68
C GLN A 333 18.83 -30.12 -4.61
N GLN A 334 17.60 -29.92 -5.07
CA GLN A 334 16.93 -28.62 -5.00
C GLN A 334 16.66 -28.21 -3.56
N PHE A 335 16.19 -29.14 -2.72
CA PHE A 335 15.97 -28.88 -1.30
C PHE A 335 17.26 -28.41 -0.62
N GLN A 336 18.38 -29.11 -0.83
CA GLN A 336 19.68 -28.70 -0.29
C GLN A 336 20.13 -27.33 -0.83
N ALA A 337 19.91 -27.05 -2.11
CA ALA A 337 20.22 -25.75 -2.70
C ALA A 337 19.39 -24.62 -2.07
N ASN A 338 18.10 -24.86 -1.81
CA ASN A 338 17.21 -23.92 -1.13
C ASN A 338 17.66 -23.64 0.30
N VAL A 339 17.95 -24.70 1.07
CA VAL A 339 18.48 -24.59 2.44
C VAL A 339 19.72 -23.71 2.45
N LYS A 340 20.72 -24.02 1.60
CA LYS A 340 21.97 -23.25 1.51
C LYS A 340 21.72 -21.79 1.14
N ARG A 341 20.82 -21.54 0.20
CA ARG A 341 20.47 -20.18 -0.24
C ARG A 341 19.80 -19.36 0.87
N LEU A 342 18.84 -19.95 1.58
CA LEU A 342 18.14 -19.27 2.67
C LEU A 342 19.06 -19.07 3.89
N GLN A 343 19.93 -20.03 4.21
CA GLN A 343 20.95 -19.88 5.26
C GLN A 343 21.93 -18.74 4.96
N ALA A 344 22.35 -18.57 3.72
CA ALA A 344 23.20 -17.44 3.33
C ALA A 344 22.51 -16.09 3.59
N ILE A 345 21.21 -15.98 3.30
CA ILE A 345 20.43 -14.77 3.58
C ILE A 345 20.21 -14.60 5.09
N GLN A 346 19.94 -15.69 5.82
CA GLN A 346 19.71 -15.70 7.26
C GLN A 346 20.90 -15.13 8.05
N GLN A 347 22.12 -15.40 7.61
CA GLN A 347 23.34 -14.88 8.26
C GLN A 347 23.39 -13.34 8.27
N GLU A 348 22.91 -12.72 7.18
CA GLU A 348 22.87 -11.28 6.98
C GLU A 348 21.69 -10.58 7.67
N LEU A 349 20.69 -11.31 8.19
CA LEU A 349 19.53 -10.71 8.87
C LEU A 349 19.99 -9.88 10.09
N PRO A 350 19.19 -8.91 10.57
CA PRO A 350 19.41 -8.34 11.89
C PRO A 350 19.24 -9.40 12.98
N ARG A 351 19.87 -9.22 14.15
CA ARG A 351 19.48 -10.02 15.33
C ARG A 351 18.03 -9.63 15.68
N ASN A 352 17.22 -10.58 16.13
CA ASN A 352 15.88 -10.29 16.63
C ASN A 352 16.01 -9.42 17.90
N ASP A 353 16.07 -8.11 17.71
CA ASP A 353 15.80 -7.15 18.77
C ASP A 353 14.30 -7.17 18.99
N SER A 354 13.88 -8.13 19.81
CA SER A 354 12.54 -8.24 20.34
C SER A 354 12.33 -7.08 21.33
N ARG A 355 12.18 -5.86 20.79
CA ARG A 355 11.66 -4.61 21.38
C ARG A 355 12.10 -3.43 20.52
N GLN A 356 11.19 -2.84 19.75
CA GLN A 356 11.08 -1.38 19.56
C GLN A 356 9.74 -1.02 18.92
#